data_AF-A0A6P0KIJ9-F1
#
_entry.id   AF-A0A6P0KIJ9-F1
#
_cell.length_a   1.000
_cell.length_b   1.000
_cell.length_c   1.000
_cell.angle_alpha   90.00
_cell.angle_beta   90.00
_cell.angle_gamma   90.00
#
_symmetry.space_group_name_H-M   'P 1'
#
loop_
_entity.id
_entity.type
_entity.pdbx_description
1 polymer ?
#
loop_
_entity_poly.entity_id
_entity_poly.type
_entity_poly.pdbx_seq_one_letter_code
_entity_poly.pdbx_strand_id
1 'polypeptide(L)'
;MLNQPLQFASSQSSVNWQQPSNTGSIQFLDLLRGYGKLPHQDAALAWLQQQQSPSVLREFTRRWQDDADRKLVSVGKSAVVQLSNGTQLPTNFVLPQQSRKPESRGTMPQTGIRLRVLSDTVFKTCTQQSYQLKDSEKVFVKADTEFEITSDQPAENKHIQVVLANVALGTPPRKTWYVFCDHVEIEGSEPDNAPKNQQQSDLIKINSEKIGPIQLPGYDNTVYLSEAIITGGHFSWAEATKNGTRIPTDKSIVEGILKIAEVMEEVREYFGNRPILVNSWYRDPVTNRQVGGATRSRHLSGDAVDFVVEGISPMSVNRRLDSWWGSRGGLASASSFTHIDARGYRARWSYGF
;
A
#
# COMPACT_ATOMS: atom_id res chain seq x y z
N MET A 1 52.21 22.27 53.53
CA MET A 1 51.68 23.64 53.53
C MET A 1 51.08 23.88 52.16
N LEU A 2 49.77 23.71 52.00
CA LEU A 2 48.69 24.66 52.31
C LEU A 2 48.55 25.79 51.27
N ASN A 3 47.28 26.03 50.94
CA ASN A 3 46.64 27.15 50.25
C ASN A 3 46.62 27.21 48.72
N GLN A 4 45.51 27.53 48.08
CA GLN A 4 44.05 27.33 48.27
C GLN A 4 43.42 27.90 46.96
N PRO A 5 42.23 27.46 46.56
CA PRO A 5 41.60 27.86 45.30
C PRO A 5 40.76 29.13 45.46
N LEU A 6 40.70 29.96 44.41
CA LEU A 6 39.78 31.10 44.36
C LEU A 6 38.35 30.60 44.09
N GLN A 7 37.48 30.79 45.09
CA GLN A 7 36.03 30.76 44.96
C GLN A 7 35.53 32.09 44.40
N PHE A 8 34.50 32.05 43.54
CA PHE A 8 33.44 33.05 43.55
C PHE A 8 32.12 32.33 43.78
N ALA A 9 31.42 32.75 44.84
CA ALA A 9 30.10 32.30 45.23
C ALA A 9 29.03 33.17 44.58
N SER A 10 27.91 32.57 44.19
CA SER A 10 26.61 33.24 44.22
C SER A 10 25.48 32.21 44.41
N SER A 11 25.08 32.11 45.67
CA SER A 11 23.74 31.91 46.25
C SER A 11 22.51 31.63 45.37
N GLN A 12 21.72 30.68 45.88
CA GLN A 12 20.24 30.49 45.79
C GLN A 12 19.69 29.96 44.46
N SER A 13 18.76 29.00 44.42
CA SER A 13 17.85 28.44 45.43
C SER A 13 17.42 27.02 45.03
N SER A 14 17.35 26.11 46.00
CA SER A 14 16.77 24.78 45.83
C SER A 14 15.25 24.91 45.63
N VAL A 15 14.80 24.81 44.38
CA VAL A 15 13.37 24.68 44.07
C VAL A 15 12.98 23.22 44.17
N ASN A 16 12.20 22.92 45.20
CA ASN A 16 11.49 21.67 45.40
C ASN A 16 10.36 21.59 44.37
N TRP A 17 10.52 20.77 43.33
CA TRP A 17 9.43 20.49 42.39
C TRP A 17 8.63 19.29 42.90
N GLN A 18 7.50 19.58 43.53
CA GLN A 18 6.39 18.62 43.59
C GLN A 18 6.09 18.15 42.16
N GLN A 19 6.02 16.83 41.96
CA GLN A 19 5.56 16.26 40.69
C GLN A 19 4.11 16.68 40.44
N PRO A 20 3.78 17.31 39.30
CA PRO A 20 2.41 17.39 38.85
C PRO A 20 2.08 16.08 38.13
N SER A 21 1.21 15.29 38.74
CA SER A 21 0.41 14.28 38.04
C SER A 21 -0.46 15.00 37.00
N ASN A 22 -0.08 14.96 35.72
CA ASN A 22 -1.01 15.25 34.63
C ASN A 22 -0.60 14.52 33.34
N THR A 23 -1.29 13.44 33.04
CA THR A 23 -1.26 12.71 31.75
C THR A 23 -2.00 13.52 30.68
N GLY A 24 -1.44 14.66 30.29
CA GLY A 24 -1.81 15.42 29.10
C GLY A 24 -0.71 15.28 28.05
N SER A 25 -1.08 15.08 26.78
CA SER A 25 -0.13 15.08 25.66
C SER A 25 0.69 16.37 25.64
N ILE A 26 1.97 16.30 25.99
CA ILE A 26 2.87 17.46 25.98
C ILE A 26 3.10 17.89 24.53
N GLN A 27 2.61 19.08 24.16
CA GLN A 27 2.79 19.64 22.81
C GLN A 27 4.09 20.44 22.74
N PHE A 28 4.87 20.25 21.67
CA PHE A 28 6.16 20.91 21.48
C PHE A 28 6.04 22.45 21.44
N LEU A 29 4.91 22.97 20.93
CA LEU A 29 4.59 24.39 20.92
C LEU A 29 4.44 24.97 22.34
N ASP A 30 3.86 24.22 23.28
CA ASP A 30 3.68 24.69 24.66
C ASP A 30 5.02 24.72 25.42
N LEU A 31 5.94 23.80 25.10
CA LEU A 31 7.32 23.82 25.61
C LEU A 31 8.08 25.06 25.11
N LEU A 32 7.94 25.40 23.82
CA LEU A 32 8.61 26.57 23.23
C LEU A 32 8.06 27.91 23.74
N ARG A 33 6.78 27.98 24.14
CA ARG A 33 6.21 29.20 24.77
C ARG A 33 6.87 29.55 26.10
N GLY A 34 7.38 28.55 26.83
CA GLY A 34 8.11 28.72 28.08
C GLY A 34 9.64 28.86 27.93
N TYR A 35 10.14 28.90 26.69
CA TYR A 35 11.58 28.97 26.43
C TYR A 35 12.13 30.37 26.74
N GLY A 36 12.96 30.46 27.78
CA GLY A 36 13.56 31.69 28.29
C GLY A 36 15.08 31.72 28.22
N LYS A 37 15.72 30.80 27.47
CA LYS A 37 17.19 30.64 27.37
C LYS A 37 17.87 30.37 28.72
N LEU A 38 17.24 29.59 29.59
CA LEU A 38 17.90 29.12 30.81
C LEU A 38 18.84 27.94 30.47
N PRO A 39 19.99 27.78 31.15
CA PRO A 39 20.98 26.75 30.78
C PRO A 39 20.42 25.32 30.68
N HIS A 40 19.45 24.97 31.53
CA HIS A 40 18.82 23.65 31.50
C HIS A 40 17.84 23.47 30.32
N GLN A 41 17.24 24.56 29.82
CA GLN A 41 16.37 24.54 28.64
C GLN A 41 17.20 24.35 27.36
N ASP A 42 18.34 25.04 27.26
CA ASP A 42 19.28 24.88 26.15
C ASP A 42 19.85 23.45 26.10
N ALA A 43 20.20 22.89 27.26
CA ALA A 43 20.65 21.51 27.37
C ALA A 43 19.58 20.50 26.92
N ALA A 44 18.31 20.73 27.28
CA ALA A 44 17.20 19.87 26.86
C ALA A 44 16.94 19.95 25.35
N LEU A 45 16.97 21.15 24.76
CA LEU A 45 16.83 21.34 23.32
C LEU A 45 18.01 20.76 22.54
N ALA A 46 19.25 20.91 23.04
CA ALA A 46 20.43 20.31 22.43
C ALA A 46 20.39 18.78 22.45
N TRP A 47 19.93 18.18 23.56
CA TRP A 47 19.71 16.74 23.64
C TRP A 47 18.64 16.27 22.64
N LEU A 48 17.50 16.97 22.55
CA LEU A 48 16.45 16.64 21.58
C LEU A 48 16.96 16.76 20.15
N GLN A 49 17.75 17.80 19.85
CA GLN A 49 18.38 18.02 18.56
C GLN A 49 19.26 16.81 18.15
N GLN A 50 20.01 16.22 19.09
CA GLN A 50 20.85 15.05 18.81
C GLN A 50 20.05 13.78 18.46
N GLN A 51 18.79 13.69 18.90
CA GLN A 51 17.91 12.57 18.56
C GLN A 51 17.33 12.69 17.14
N GLN A 52 17.46 13.87 16.51
CA GLN A 52 16.89 14.14 15.19
C GLN A 52 17.97 14.14 14.11
N SER A 53 17.62 13.61 12.94
CA SER A 53 18.55 13.61 11.81
C SER A 53 18.90 15.05 11.38
N PRO A 54 20.14 15.31 10.91
CA PRO A 54 20.52 16.63 10.39
C PRO A 54 19.61 17.16 9.29
N SER A 55 18.96 16.28 8.50
CA SER A 55 17.97 16.65 7.49
C SER A 55 16.65 17.14 8.09
N VAL A 56 16.16 16.53 9.16
CA VAL A 56 14.95 16.98 9.88
C VAL A 56 15.20 18.34 10.51
N LEU A 57 16.37 18.55 11.12
CA LEU A 57 16.76 19.83 11.70
C LEU A 57 16.89 20.94 10.64
N ARG A 58 17.48 20.64 9.47
CA ARG A 58 17.55 21.60 8.36
C ARG A 58 16.18 21.98 7.81
N GLU A 59 15.27 21.02 7.67
CA GLU A 59 13.91 21.31 7.20
C GLU A 59 13.09 22.06 8.28
N PHE A 60 13.27 21.72 9.56
CA PHE A 60 12.71 22.50 10.66
C PHE A 60 13.23 23.94 10.63
N THR A 61 14.54 24.17 10.51
CA THR A 61 15.13 25.51 10.38
C THR A 61 14.59 26.24 9.16
N ARG A 62 14.48 25.58 8.00
CA ARG A 62 13.93 26.17 6.78
C ARG A 62 12.49 26.65 7.01
N ARG A 63 11.63 25.82 7.61
CA ARG A 63 10.22 26.15 7.91
C ARG A 63 10.09 27.19 9.02
N TRP A 64 10.98 27.17 10.01
CA TRP A 64 11.04 28.15 11.10
C TRP A 64 11.49 29.54 10.62
N GLN A 65 12.28 29.58 9.54
CA GLN A 65 12.77 30.80 8.90
C GLN A 65 11.94 31.23 7.68
N ASP A 66 11.01 30.39 7.21
CA ASP A 66 10.15 30.68 6.05
C ASP A 66 9.14 31.77 6.44
N ASP A 67 9.36 32.98 5.92
CA ASP A 67 8.73 34.24 6.34
C ASP A 67 7.29 34.41 5.80
N ALA A 68 6.57 33.31 5.57
CA ALA A 68 5.23 33.32 4.98
C ALA A 68 4.17 33.92 5.94
N ASP A 69 4.39 33.84 7.25
CA ASP A 69 3.47 34.35 8.28
C ASP A 69 3.84 35.74 8.83
N ARG A 70 4.94 36.38 8.39
CA ARG A 70 5.17 37.81 8.73
C ARG A 70 4.15 38.74 8.11
N LYS A 71 3.45 38.32 7.05
CA LYS A 71 2.37 39.10 6.44
C LYS A 71 1.07 39.10 7.25
N LEU A 72 0.96 38.30 8.31
CA LEU A 72 -0.21 38.30 9.20
C LEU A 72 -0.06 39.23 10.42
N VAL A 73 1.07 39.93 10.57
CA VAL A 73 1.26 40.98 11.60
C VAL A 73 1.66 42.31 10.97
N SER A 74 0.82 42.84 10.08
CA SER A 74 0.75 44.29 9.85
C SER A 74 -0.59 44.72 9.28
N VAL A 75 -1.69 44.45 9.99
CA VAL A 75 -2.88 45.30 9.83
C VAL A 75 -2.64 46.57 10.64
N GLY A 76 -2.11 47.58 9.97
CA GLY A 76 -1.80 48.86 10.58
C GLY A 76 -1.50 49.95 9.55
N LYS A 77 -2.57 50.52 8.97
CA LYS A 77 -2.68 51.82 8.28
C LYS A 77 -2.21 51.93 6.81
N SER A 78 -3.24 52.11 5.95
CA SER A 78 -3.35 53.05 4.82
C SER A 78 -2.53 52.88 3.51
N ALA A 79 -3.21 53.29 2.41
CA ALA A 79 -2.75 53.61 1.03
C ALA A 79 -2.76 52.43 0.00
N VAL A 80 -3.63 52.35 -1.03
CA VAL A 80 -3.97 53.21 -2.21
C VAL A 80 -3.10 52.90 -3.47
N VAL A 81 -3.75 52.27 -4.49
CA VAL A 81 -3.69 52.50 -5.98
C VAL A 81 -2.33 52.24 -6.70
N GLN A 82 -2.16 51.83 -7.98
CA GLN A 82 -2.88 51.81 -9.28
C GLN A 82 -2.36 50.61 -10.13
N LEU A 83 -3.12 50.17 -11.14
CA LEU A 83 -2.70 49.28 -12.23
C LEU A 83 -2.21 50.10 -13.44
N SER A 84 -1.43 49.50 -14.36
CA SER A 84 -1.24 50.04 -15.72
C SER A 84 -1.38 48.98 -16.82
N ASN A 85 -2.16 49.38 -17.83
CA ASN A 85 -2.33 48.86 -19.19
C ASN A 85 -3.23 47.59 -19.30
N GLY A 86 -4.51 47.65 -19.67
CA GLY A 86 -5.27 48.67 -20.40
C GLY A 86 -5.47 48.27 -21.87
N THR A 87 -6.21 47.20 -22.16
CA THR A 87 -6.96 47.04 -23.41
C THR A 87 -8.17 46.14 -23.17
N GLN A 88 -9.35 46.61 -23.57
CA GLN A 88 -10.65 46.01 -23.32
C GLN A 88 -11.45 46.01 -24.63
N LEU A 89 -12.16 44.91 -24.92
CA LEU A 89 -13.63 44.82 -25.15
C LEU A 89 -13.99 43.51 -25.91
N PRO A 90 -15.24 43.01 -25.90
CA PRO A 90 -16.41 43.35 -25.08
C PRO A 90 -17.07 42.14 -24.37
N THR A 91 -17.91 42.47 -23.41
CA THR A 91 -18.80 41.61 -22.63
C THR A 91 -20.11 41.30 -23.36
N ASN A 92 -20.68 40.12 -23.06
CA ASN A 92 -22.06 39.66 -23.28
C ASN A 92 -22.49 39.17 -24.68
N PHE A 93 -22.59 37.85 -24.82
CA PHE A 93 -23.65 37.20 -25.59
C PHE A 93 -24.17 35.97 -24.81
N VAL A 94 -25.49 35.92 -24.61
CA VAL A 94 -26.22 34.80 -24.00
C VAL A 94 -27.10 34.14 -25.07
N LEU A 95 -26.87 32.83 -25.26
CA LEU A 95 -27.74 31.73 -25.75
C LEU A 95 -28.21 31.73 -27.24
N PRO A 96 -28.20 30.55 -27.91
CA PRO A 96 -29.24 29.53 -27.68
C PRO A 96 -28.72 28.08 -27.55
N GLN A 97 -29.45 27.29 -26.76
CA GLN A 97 -29.40 25.83 -26.84
C GLN A 97 -29.82 25.38 -28.25
N GLN A 98 -28.92 24.73 -28.98
CA GLN A 98 -29.27 23.81 -30.04
C GLN A 98 -28.45 22.53 -29.91
N SER A 99 -29.19 21.44 -29.73
CA SER A 99 -28.78 20.06 -29.85
C SER A 99 -27.90 19.82 -31.08
N ARG A 100 -26.61 19.54 -30.85
CA ARG A 100 -25.77 18.82 -31.81
C ARG A 100 -25.13 17.63 -31.10
N LYS A 101 -25.27 16.47 -31.76
CA LYS A 101 -24.71 15.18 -31.37
C LYS A 101 -23.24 15.32 -30.97
N PRO A 102 -22.76 14.64 -29.92
CA PRO A 102 -21.34 14.63 -29.62
C PRO A 102 -20.61 13.84 -30.71
N GLU A 103 -19.81 14.54 -31.50
CA GLU A 103 -18.66 13.94 -32.17
C GLU A 103 -17.72 13.38 -31.10
N SER A 104 -17.18 12.19 -31.39
CA SER A 104 -16.44 11.32 -30.49
C SER A 104 -15.24 12.02 -29.82
N ARG A 105 -15.43 12.45 -28.57
CA ARG A 105 -14.31 12.57 -27.61
C ARG A 105 -13.86 11.15 -27.28
N GLY A 106 -12.61 10.84 -27.59
CA GLY A 106 -11.98 9.56 -27.28
C GLY A 106 -12.18 9.19 -25.81
N THR A 107 -12.59 7.95 -25.60
CA THR A 107 -12.77 7.33 -24.29
C THR A 107 -11.43 7.29 -23.58
N MET A 108 -11.24 8.09 -22.52
CA MET A 108 -10.08 7.97 -21.63
C MET A 108 -10.23 6.68 -20.82
N PRO A 109 -9.18 5.84 -20.69
CA PRO A 109 -9.27 4.60 -19.93
C PRO A 109 -9.48 4.91 -18.44
N GLN A 110 -10.60 4.45 -17.87
CA GLN A 110 -10.74 4.34 -16.42
C GLN A 110 -10.14 2.99 -16.02
N THR A 111 -8.97 3.05 -15.40
CA THR A 111 -8.16 1.90 -14.96
C THR A 111 -8.75 1.18 -13.76
N GLY A 112 -9.80 1.72 -13.12
CA GLY A 112 -10.41 1.10 -11.94
C GLY A 112 -9.49 1.00 -10.71
N ILE A 113 -8.20 1.34 -10.81
CA ILE A 113 -7.19 1.27 -9.75
C ILE A 113 -6.87 2.67 -9.21
N ARG A 114 -7.05 2.81 -7.91
CA ARG A 114 -6.81 4.01 -7.14
C ARG A 114 -5.66 3.79 -6.17
N LEU A 115 -4.75 4.74 -6.09
CA LEU A 115 -3.76 4.84 -5.04
C LEU A 115 -4.20 5.92 -4.06
N ARG A 116 -4.42 5.56 -2.80
CA ARG A 116 -4.70 6.47 -1.69
C ARG A 116 -3.44 6.66 -0.84
N VAL A 117 -3.10 7.89 -0.54
CA VAL A 117 -1.99 8.22 0.36
C VAL A 117 -2.47 8.16 1.82
N LEU A 118 -1.92 7.25 2.61
CA LEU A 118 -2.29 7.02 4.02
C LEU A 118 -1.61 8.00 4.98
N SER A 119 -0.41 8.47 4.64
CA SER A 119 0.38 9.41 5.43
C SER A 119 1.18 10.32 4.51
N ASP A 120 1.50 11.54 4.98
CA ASP A 120 2.35 12.48 4.26
C ASP A 120 3.62 11.78 3.73
N THR A 121 3.86 11.89 2.42
CA THR A 121 4.89 11.09 1.75
C THR A 121 5.56 11.88 0.64
N VAL A 122 6.60 11.28 0.06
CA VAL A 122 7.36 11.84 -1.06
C VAL A 122 7.41 10.83 -2.19
N PHE A 123 6.90 11.25 -3.35
CA PHE A 123 7.03 10.53 -4.60
C PHE A 123 8.39 10.88 -5.20
N LYS A 124 9.18 9.89 -5.58
CA LYS A 124 10.59 10.06 -6.00
C LYS A 124 10.85 9.47 -7.37
N THR A 125 11.86 9.95 -8.08
CA THR A 125 12.29 9.36 -9.35
C THR A 125 13.06 8.05 -9.19
N CYS A 126 13.53 7.72 -7.98
CA CYS A 126 14.17 6.45 -7.64
C CYS A 126 14.02 6.10 -6.15
N THR A 127 14.56 4.95 -5.73
CA THR A 127 14.45 4.42 -4.37
C THR A 127 15.42 5.04 -3.35
N GLN A 128 16.28 5.98 -3.78
CA GLN A 128 17.20 6.69 -2.89
C GLN A 128 16.46 7.50 -1.82
N GLN A 129 17.16 7.85 -0.74
CA GLN A 129 16.56 8.63 0.34
C GLN A 129 16.25 10.06 -0.13
N SER A 130 15.12 10.64 0.32
CA SER A 130 14.62 11.92 -0.19
C SER A 130 15.61 13.09 -0.03
N TYR A 131 16.54 13.01 0.94
CA TYR A 131 17.58 14.02 1.16
C TYR A 131 18.72 13.96 0.12
N GLN A 132 18.83 12.85 -0.61
CA GLN A 132 19.84 12.64 -1.67
C GLN A 132 19.33 13.13 -3.03
N LEU A 133 18.03 13.43 -3.14
CA LEU A 133 17.36 13.80 -4.38
C LEU A 133 17.13 15.31 -4.48
N LYS A 134 17.30 15.83 -5.69
CA LYS A 134 16.98 17.23 -6.01
C LYS A 134 15.47 17.45 -5.94
N ASP A 135 15.06 18.71 -5.83
CA ASP A 135 13.63 19.05 -5.79
C ASP A 135 12.91 18.72 -7.10
N SER A 136 13.63 18.71 -8.23
CA SER A 136 13.11 18.25 -9.51
C SER A 136 12.97 16.72 -9.61
N GLU A 137 13.42 15.97 -8.61
CA GLU A 137 13.41 14.50 -8.55
C GLU A 137 12.41 13.96 -7.52
N LYS A 138 11.71 14.86 -6.82
CA LYS A 138 10.78 14.48 -5.75
C LYS A 138 9.57 15.40 -5.72
N VAL A 139 8.44 14.87 -5.27
CA VAL A 139 7.20 15.61 -5.09
C VAL A 139 6.61 15.23 -3.74
N PHE A 140 6.34 16.23 -2.91
CA PHE A 140 5.61 16.02 -1.67
C PHE A 140 4.13 15.77 -1.97
N VAL A 141 3.57 14.77 -1.32
CA VAL A 141 2.16 14.40 -1.46
C VAL A 141 1.57 14.21 -0.06
N LYS A 142 0.44 14.90 0.19
CA LYS A 142 -0.22 14.91 1.50
C LYS A 142 -1.03 13.62 1.71
N ALA A 143 -1.18 13.21 2.97
CA ALA A 143 -2.18 12.21 3.37
C ALA A 143 -3.58 12.53 2.78
N ASP A 144 -4.35 11.48 2.52
CA ASP A 144 -5.67 11.47 1.88
C ASP A 144 -5.71 11.97 0.43
N THR A 145 -4.54 12.15 -0.21
CA THR A 145 -4.50 12.37 -1.67
C THR A 145 -4.76 11.06 -2.40
N GLU A 146 -5.63 11.08 -3.41
CA GLU A 146 -5.93 9.93 -4.26
C GLU A 146 -5.45 10.15 -5.70
N PHE A 147 -4.95 9.08 -6.32
CA PHE A 147 -4.57 9.05 -7.73
C PHE A 147 -5.17 7.84 -8.43
N GLU A 148 -5.44 7.98 -9.70
CA GLU A 148 -5.68 6.83 -10.56
C GLU A 148 -4.36 6.37 -11.17
N ILE A 149 -4.10 5.06 -11.18
CA ILE A 149 -2.83 4.48 -11.65
C ILE A 149 -3.07 3.41 -12.71
N THR A 150 -2.15 3.28 -13.66
CA THR A 150 -2.16 2.22 -14.68
C THR A 150 -1.26 1.04 -14.34
N SER A 151 -0.43 1.17 -13.30
CA SER A 151 0.52 0.12 -12.90
C SER A 151 1.12 0.43 -11.53
N ASP A 152 1.34 -0.62 -10.74
CA ASP A 152 2.24 -0.66 -9.59
C ASP A 152 3.22 -1.85 -9.70
N GLN A 153 4.50 -1.64 -9.37
CA GLN A 153 5.53 -2.67 -9.38
C GLN A 153 6.38 -2.59 -8.10
N PRO A 154 6.79 -3.72 -7.50
CA PRO A 154 7.70 -3.70 -6.36
C PRO A 154 9.04 -3.06 -6.74
N ALA A 155 9.63 -2.30 -5.82
CA ALA A 155 10.95 -1.70 -5.97
C ALA A 155 11.80 -1.88 -4.71
N GLU A 156 13.12 -1.71 -4.85
CA GLU A 156 14.07 -1.83 -3.76
C GLU A 156 13.77 -0.89 -2.58
N ASN A 157 14.28 -1.21 -1.40
CA ASN A 157 14.17 -0.39 -0.19
C ASN A 157 12.72 -0.10 0.24
N LYS A 158 11.81 -1.08 0.09
CA LYS A 158 10.38 -0.94 0.44
C LYS A 158 9.68 0.19 -0.31
N HIS A 159 9.96 0.29 -1.61
CA HIS A 159 9.23 1.19 -2.49
C HIS A 159 8.33 0.40 -3.42
N ILE A 160 7.33 1.08 -3.95
CA ILE A 160 6.60 0.64 -5.13
C ILE A 160 6.80 1.70 -6.22
N GLN A 161 7.04 1.27 -7.44
CA GLN A 161 7.00 2.11 -8.62
C GLN A 161 5.55 2.17 -9.10
N VAL A 162 4.99 3.35 -9.28
CA VAL A 162 3.61 3.56 -9.74
C VAL A 162 3.60 4.42 -11.00
N VAL A 163 2.63 4.19 -11.87
CA VAL A 163 2.40 5.00 -13.07
C VAL A 163 1.02 5.66 -12.97
N LEU A 164 0.99 6.98 -12.86
CA LEU A 164 -0.24 7.76 -12.76
C LEU A 164 -0.97 7.81 -14.12
N ALA A 165 -2.25 7.46 -14.11
CA ALA A 165 -3.06 7.36 -15.33
C ALA A 165 -3.32 8.74 -15.95
N ASN A 166 -3.94 9.62 -15.16
CA ASN A 166 -4.61 10.82 -15.66
C ASN A 166 -3.93 12.13 -15.24
N VAL A 167 -2.89 12.06 -14.41
CA VAL A 167 -2.14 13.22 -13.91
C VAL A 167 -0.64 12.99 -13.99
N ALA A 168 0.13 14.05 -14.17
CA ALA A 168 1.58 14.06 -14.03
C ALA A 168 1.97 15.04 -12.93
N LEU A 169 2.96 14.67 -12.12
CA LEU A 169 3.40 15.45 -10.96
C LEU A 169 4.79 16.03 -11.20
N GLY A 170 5.17 17.04 -10.42
CA GLY A 170 6.52 17.59 -10.37
C GLY A 170 6.91 18.48 -11.55
N THR A 171 8.17 18.90 -11.54
CA THR A 171 8.75 19.74 -12.59
C THR A 171 10.15 19.21 -12.93
N PRO A 172 10.36 18.60 -14.12
CA PRO A 172 9.38 18.42 -15.19
C PRO A 172 8.24 17.44 -14.81
N PRO A 173 7.06 17.55 -15.46
CA PRO A 173 5.92 16.67 -15.18
C PRO A 173 6.24 15.22 -15.52
N ARG A 174 6.02 14.30 -14.57
CA ARG A 174 6.22 12.85 -14.74
C ARG A 174 5.03 12.06 -14.24
N LYS A 175 4.75 10.92 -14.90
CA LYS A 175 3.73 9.96 -14.50
C LYS A 175 4.28 8.82 -13.64
N THR A 176 5.56 8.48 -13.78
CA THR A 176 6.20 7.37 -13.07
C THR A 176 6.90 7.85 -11.81
N TRP A 177 6.61 7.21 -10.67
CA TRP A 177 7.13 7.60 -9.37
C TRP A 177 7.41 6.38 -8.49
N TYR A 178 8.39 6.49 -7.60
CA TYR A 178 8.65 5.55 -6.51
C TYR A 178 8.11 6.14 -5.21
N VAL A 179 7.25 5.39 -4.53
CA VAL A 179 6.66 5.81 -3.25
C VAL A 179 6.92 4.75 -2.19
N PHE A 180 7.15 5.19 -0.96
CA PHE A 180 7.36 4.28 0.17
C PHE A 180 6.08 3.50 0.42
N CYS A 181 6.22 2.18 0.43
CA CYS A 181 5.09 1.30 0.23
C CYS A 181 4.11 1.27 1.41
N ASP A 182 4.54 1.67 2.62
CA ASP A 182 3.69 1.70 3.82
C ASP A 182 2.94 3.04 3.97
N HIS A 183 3.22 4.03 3.12
CA HIS A 183 2.55 5.33 3.13
C HIS A 183 1.35 5.39 2.19
N VAL A 184 1.08 4.32 1.45
CA VAL A 184 0.06 4.30 0.40
C VAL A 184 -0.70 2.98 0.41
N GLU A 185 -1.97 3.06 0.10
CA GLU A 185 -2.86 1.95 -0.15
C GLU A 185 -3.28 2.01 -1.61
N ILE A 186 -3.38 0.86 -2.27
CA ILE A 186 -3.87 0.78 -3.64
C ILE A 186 -5.18 -0.01 -3.58
N GLU A 187 -6.27 0.64 -3.94
CA GLU A 187 -7.63 0.12 -3.96
C GLU A 187 -8.16 0.12 -5.38
N GLY A 188 -8.69 -1.01 -5.83
CA GLY A 188 -9.30 -1.10 -7.15
C GLY A 188 -8.84 -2.31 -7.91
N SER A 189 -9.80 -2.94 -8.57
CA SER A 189 -9.59 -4.04 -9.49
C SER A 189 -9.32 -3.47 -10.87
N GLU A 190 -8.15 -3.78 -11.45
CA GLU A 190 -7.92 -3.55 -12.88
C GLU A 190 -9.14 -4.14 -13.67
N PRO A 191 -9.74 -3.38 -14.61
CA PRO A 191 -10.78 -3.82 -15.53
C PRO A 191 -10.37 -5.01 -16.40
N ASP A 192 -9.07 -5.30 -16.53
CA ASP A 192 -8.52 -6.27 -17.48
C ASP A 192 -7.52 -7.26 -16.85
N ASN A 193 -7.91 -7.95 -15.79
CA ASN A 193 -7.22 -9.18 -15.38
C ASN A 193 -7.75 -10.40 -16.15
N ALA A 194 -7.29 -10.61 -17.39
CA ALA A 194 -7.71 -11.75 -18.21
C ALA A 194 -6.57 -12.78 -18.42
N PRO A 195 -6.78 -14.08 -18.14
CA PRO A 195 -6.22 -15.15 -18.98
C PRO A 195 -7.13 -15.43 -20.20
N LYS A 196 -8.18 -14.61 -20.41
CA LYS A 196 -9.50 -14.92 -21.00
C LYS A 196 -10.28 -15.93 -20.14
N ASN A 197 -10.96 -15.46 -19.09
CA ASN A 197 -12.18 -16.15 -18.64
C ASN A 197 -13.11 -15.21 -17.87
N GLN A 198 -14.42 -15.42 -18.03
CA GLN A 198 -15.47 -14.80 -17.22
C GLN A 198 -15.11 -14.87 -15.74
N GLN A 199 -15.37 -13.79 -15.00
CA GLN A 199 -15.45 -13.81 -13.54
C GLN A 199 -16.23 -15.07 -13.11
N GLN A 200 -15.77 -15.72 -12.03
CA GLN A 200 -16.43 -16.88 -11.41
C GLN A 200 -17.80 -16.51 -10.80
N SER A 201 -18.75 -16.07 -11.62
CA SER A 201 -20.18 -16.04 -11.25
C SER A 201 -20.76 -17.45 -11.18
N ASP A 202 -20.10 -18.42 -11.82
CA ASP A 202 -20.65 -19.77 -12.06
C ASP A 202 -19.97 -20.85 -11.21
N LEU A 203 -19.10 -20.49 -10.26
CA LEU A 203 -18.57 -21.48 -9.31
C LEU A 203 -19.68 -22.00 -8.41
N ILE A 204 -19.70 -23.32 -8.25
CA ILE A 204 -20.55 -23.94 -7.25
C ILE A 204 -20.04 -23.48 -5.87
N LYS A 205 -20.89 -22.77 -5.13
CA LYS A 205 -20.59 -22.32 -3.78
C LYS A 205 -20.76 -23.48 -2.80
N ILE A 206 -20.05 -23.41 -1.67
CA ILE A 206 -20.23 -24.35 -0.57
C ILE A 206 -21.69 -24.31 -0.13
N ASN A 207 -22.34 -25.47 -0.11
CA ASN A 207 -23.70 -25.60 0.38
C ASN A 207 -23.99 -27.05 0.80
N SER A 208 -25.09 -27.26 1.52
CA SER A 208 -25.48 -28.58 2.03
C SER A 208 -25.99 -29.55 0.96
N GLU A 209 -26.35 -29.04 -0.21
CA GLU A 209 -26.72 -29.88 -1.34
C GLU A 209 -25.45 -30.47 -1.94
N LYS A 210 -25.41 -31.80 -2.02
CA LYS A 210 -24.27 -32.57 -2.53
C LYS A 210 -24.21 -32.49 -4.07
N ILE A 211 -23.67 -31.40 -4.59
CA ILE A 211 -23.65 -31.05 -6.02
C ILE A 211 -22.30 -31.43 -6.64
N GLY A 212 -22.34 -32.07 -7.81
CA GLY A 212 -21.14 -32.40 -8.59
C GLY A 212 -20.29 -33.46 -7.89
N PRO A 213 -20.71 -34.74 -7.85
CA PRO A 213 -19.89 -35.79 -7.28
C PRO A 213 -18.61 -35.96 -8.10
N ILE A 214 -17.48 -36.07 -7.41
CA ILE A 214 -16.18 -36.38 -8.00
C ILE A 214 -15.51 -37.50 -7.20
N GLN A 215 -14.68 -38.29 -7.90
CA GLN A 215 -13.82 -39.27 -7.27
C GLN A 215 -12.40 -38.75 -7.20
N LEU A 216 -11.78 -38.87 -6.04
CA LEU A 216 -10.41 -38.44 -5.82
C LEU A 216 -9.47 -39.65 -5.85
N PRO A 217 -8.35 -39.60 -6.59
CA PRO A 217 -7.41 -40.70 -6.66
C PRO A 217 -6.84 -41.01 -5.27
N GLY A 218 -6.88 -42.29 -4.89
CA GLY A 218 -6.36 -42.77 -3.59
C GLY A 218 -7.30 -42.58 -2.40
N TYR A 219 -8.56 -42.22 -2.64
CA TYR A 219 -9.63 -42.15 -1.65
C TYR A 219 -10.86 -42.91 -2.16
N ASP A 220 -11.48 -43.71 -1.30
CA ASP A 220 -12.64 -44.55 -1.67
C ASP A 220 -13.99 -43.80 -1.58
N ASN A 221 -13.98 -42.62 -0.96
CA ASN A 221 -15.17 -41.82 -0.73
C ASN A 221 -15.41 -40.83 -1.88
N THR A 222 -16.66 -40.77 -2.34
CA THR A 222 -17.12 -39.68 -3.20
C THR A 222 -17.13 -38.37 -2.41
N VAL A 223 -16.55 -37.32 -2.99
CA VAL A 223 -16.67 -35.93 -2.50
C VAL A 223 -17.48 -35.11 -3.48
N TYR A 224 -17.95 -33.94 -3.07
CA TYR A 224 -18.80 -33.08 -3.90
C TYR A 224 -18.15 -31.72 -4.16
N LEU A 225 -18.37 -31.16 -5.34
CA LEU A 225 -17.85 -29.83 -5.70
C LEU A 225 -18.36 -28.73 -4.76
N SER A 226 -19.59 -28.85 -4.25
CA SER A 226 -20.18 -27.97 -3.23
C SER A 226 -19.70 -28.23 -1.80
N GLU A 227 -18.80 -29.20 -1.59
CA GLU A 227 -18.28 -29.52 -0.27
C GLU A 227 -16.99 -28.72 0.00
N ALA A 228 -16.81 -28.33 1.26
CA ALA A 228 -15.56 -27.76 1.73
C ALA A 228 -14.44 -28.81 1.67
N ILE A 229 -13.24 -28.40 1.28
CA ILE A 229 -12.06 -29.28 1.22
C ILE A 229 -11.72 -29.77 2.63
N ILE A 230 -11.73 -28.84 3.60
CA ILE A 230 -11.56 -29.11 5.02
C ILE A 230 -12.94 -29.04 5.69
N THR A 231 -13.25 -29.98 6.58
CA THR A 231 -14.53 -29.99 7.30
C THR A 231 -14.73 -28.69 8.07
N GLY A 232 -15.83 -27.98 7.77
CA GLY A 232 -16.13 -26.67 8.35
C GLY A 232 -15.33 -25.50 7.77
N GLY A 233 -14.53 -25.74 6.73
CA GLY A 233 -13.75 -24.73 6.03
C GLY A 233 -14.55 -23.88 5.04
N HIS A 234 -13.85 -22.96 4.39
CA HIS A 234 -14.41 -21.91 3.53
C HIS A 234 -13.97 -22.05 2.07
N PHE A 235 -13.10 -23.01 1.76
CA PHE A 235 -12.67 -23.32 0.40
C PHE A 235 -13.22 -24.66 -0.08
N SER A 236 -13.75 -24.68 -1.29
CA SER A 236 -14.49 -25.79 -1.87
C SER A 236 -13.68 -26.61 -2.87
N TRP A 237 -14.12 -27.86 -3.09
CA TRP A 237 -13.59 -28.66 -4.21
C TRP A 237 -13.86 -28.02 -5.57
N ALA A 238 -14.96 -27.26 -5.72
CA ALA A 238 -15.23 -26.46 -6.91
C ALA A 238 -14.12 -25.42 -7.20
N GLU A 239 -13.64 -24.72 -6.19
CA GLU A 239 -12.54 -23.76 -6.32
C GLU A 239 -11.23 -24.47 -6.64
N ALA A 240 -10.91 -25.54 -5.91
CA ALA A 240 -9.66 -26.29 -6.10
C ALA A 240 -9.55 -26.93 -7.50
N THR A 241 -10.67 -27.41 -8.05
CA THR A 241 -10.71 -28.21 -9.29
C THR A 241 -11.34 -27.49 -10.48
N LYS A 242 -11.64 -26.19 -10.35
CA LYS A 242 -12.34 -25.39 -11.36
C LYS A 242 -13.65 -26.06 -11.80
N ASN A 243 -14.59 -26.21 -10.87
CA ASN A 243 -15.87 -26.91 -11.05
C ASN A 243 -15.69 -28.33 -11.64
N GLY A 244 -14.68 -29.07 -11.19
CA GLY A 244 -14.43 -30.44 -11.63
C GLY A 244 -13.82 -30.58 -13.04
N THR A 245 -13.51 -29.48 -13.73
CA THR A 245 -12.81 -29.55 -15.03
C THR A 245 -11.34 -29.93 -14.90
N ARG A 246 -10.77 -29.85 -13.69
CA ARG A 246 -9.38 -30.16 -13.37
C ARG A 246 -9.34 -31.15 -12.20
N ILE A 247 -9.72 -32.40 -12.45
CA ILE A 247 -9.64 -33.45 -11.43
C ILE A 247 -8.17 -33.89 -11.27
N PRO A 248 -7.64 -33.98 -10.05
CA PRO A 248 -6.32 -34.56 -9.79
C PRO A 248 -6.20 -35.98 -10.35
N THR A 249 -5.05 -36.32 -10.93
CA THR A 249 -4.79 -37.66 -11.47
C THR A 249 -4.16 -38.61 -10.46
N ASP A 250 -3.51 -38.06 -9.42
CA ASP A 250 -2.72 -38.83 -8.47
C ASP A 250 -2.98 -38.35 -7.04
N LYS A 251 -2.88 -39.29 -6.09
CA LYS A 251 -3.11 -39.04 -4.65
C LYS A 251 -2.24 -37.91 -4.10
N SER A 252 -1.00 -37.81 -4.54
CA SER A 252 -0.05 -36.77 -4.09
C SER A 252 -0.51 -35.34 -4.42
N ILE A 253 -1.26 -35.16 -5.51
CA ILE A 253 -1.85 -33.88 -5.89
C ILE A 253 -3.00 -33.54 -4.95
N VAL A 254 -3.83 -34.54 -4.61
CA VAL A 254 -4.93 -34.38 -3.64
C VAL A 254 -4.37 -33.99 -2.26
N GLU A 255 -3.30 -34.66 -1.81
CA GLU A 255 -2.60 -34.31 -0.57
C GLU A 255 -2.01 -32.89 -0.62
N GLY A 256 -1.53 -32.44 -1.79
CA GLY A 256 -1.12 -31.05 -2.01
C GLY A 256 -2.25 -30.05 -1.85
N ILE A 257 -3.44 -30.37 -2.39
CA ILE A 257 -4.66 -29.55 -2.23
C ILE A 257 -5.06 -29.47 -0.77
N LEU A 258 -5.13 -30.60 -0.06
CA LEU A 258 -5.47 -30.63 1.37
C LEU A 258 -4.49 -29.76 2.18
N LYS A 259 -3.19 -29.90 1.93
CA LYS A 259 -2.14 -29.14 2.62
C LYS A 259 -2.28 -27.63 2.42
N ILE A 260 -2.44 -27.17 1.18
CA ILE A 260 -2.55 -25.72 0.93
C ILE A 260 -3.93 -25.18 1.35
N ALA A 261 -4.97 -26.03 1.44
CA ALA A 261 -6.27 -25.61 1.97
C ALA A 261 -6.20 -25.23 3.46
N GLU A 262 -5.48 -26.01 4.28
CA GLU A 262 -5.21 -25.63 5.68
C GLU A 262 -4.52 -24.27 5.78
N VAL A 263 -3.53 -24.03 4.93
CA VAL A 263 -2.82 -22.74 4.85
C VAL A 263 -3.77 -21.60 4.45
N MET A 264 -4.68 -21.85 3.52
CA MET A 264 -5.64 -20.83 3.08
C MET A 264 -6.64 -20.46 4.19
N GLU A 265 -7.02 -21.40 5.06
CA GLU A 265 -7.80 -21.08 6.27
C GLU A 265 -6.98 -20.18 7.21
N GLU A 266 -5.71 -20.48 7.45
CA GLU A 266 -4.84 -19.60 8.26
C GLU A 266 -4.69 -18.21 7.63
N VAL A 267 -4.56 -18.11 6.30
CA VAL A 267 -4.51 -16.83 5.58
C VAL A 267 -5.81 -16.05 5.77
N ARG A 268 -6.96 -16.72 5.65
CA ARG A 268 -8.27 -16.11 5.88
C ARG A 268 -8.37 -15.54 7.30
N GLU A 269 -7.95 -16.30 8.32
CA GLU A 269 -7.92 -15.84 9.71
C GLU A 269 -6.95 -14.66 9.91
N TYR A 270 -5.76 -14.74 9.32
CA TYR A 270 -4.73 -13.70 9.39
C TYR A 270 -5.23 -12.34 8.87
N PHE A 271 -6.11 -12.36 7.86
CA PHE A 271 -6.75 -11.15 7.32
C PHE A 271 -8.09 -10.81 7.98
N GLY A 272 -8.38 -11.38 9.15
CA GLY A 272 -9.57 -11.05 9.95
C GLY A 272 -10.86 -11.61 9.35
N ASN A 273 -10.81 -12.82 8.78
CA ASN A 273 -11.94 -13.52 8.17
C ASN A 273 -12.55 -12.81 6.94
N ARG A 274 -11.78 -11.92 6.29
CA ARG A 274 -12.20 -11.29 5.03
C ARG A 274 -12.44 -12.35 3.95
N PRO A 275 -13.43 -12.15 3.07
CA PRO A 275 -13.63 -13.04 1.93
C PRO A 275 -12.38 -13.13 1.06
N ILE A 276 -12.08 -14.34 0.60
CA ILE A 276 -10.97 -14.63 -0.30
C ILE A 276 -11.57 -15.16 -1.60
N LEU A 277 -11.21 -14.53 -2.72
CA LEU A 277 -11.55 -14.99 -4.06
C LEU A 277 -10.40 -15.86 -4.60
N VAL A 278 -10.70 -17.10 -4.98
CA VAL A 278 -9.74 -18.03 -5.57
C VAL A 278 -9.73 -17.92 -7.09
N ASN A 279 -8.69 -17.31 -7.66
CA ASN A 279 -8.55 -17.16 -9.11
C ASN A 279 -8.13 -18.49 -9.77
N SER A 280 -7.17 -19.19 -9.16
CA SER A 280 -6.69 -20.49 -9.63
C SER A 280 -6.11 -21.31 -8.48
N TRP A 281 -6.29 -22.62 -8.56
CA TRP A 281 -5.69 -23.59 -7.66
C TRP A 281 -5.03 -24.70 -8.49
N TYR A 282 -5.50 -25.94 -8.45
CA TYR A 282 -4.89 -27.01 -9.23
C TYR A 282 -5.02 -26.73 -10.74
N ARG A 283 -3.92 -26.99 -11.46
CA ARG A 283 -3.85 -26.96 -12.92
C ARG A 283 -3.29 -28.29 -13.39
N ASP A 284 -4.00 -28.98 -14.28
CA ASP A 284 -3.43 -30.12 -14.97
C ASP A 284 -2.32 -29.67 -15.95
N PRO A 285 -1.46 -30.58 -16.41
CA PRO A 285 -0.34 -30.24 -17.29
C PRO A 285 -0.73 -29.53 -18.59
N VAL A 286 -1.89 -29.88 -19.18
CA VAL A 286 -2.36 -29.29 -20.44
C VAL A 286 -2.80 -27.86 -20.19
N THR A 287 -3.67 -27.64 -19.20
CA THR A 287 -4.13 -26.29 -18.85
C THR A 287 -2.95 -25.39 -18.42
N ASN A 288 -2.02 -25.91 -17.61
CA ASN A 288 -0.86 -25.13 -17.17
C ASN A 288 -0.01 -24.66 -18.37
N ARG A 289 0.19 -25.51 -19.39
CA ARG A 289 0.90 -25.12 -20.61
C ARG A 289 0.12 -24.10 -21.42
N GLN A 290 -1.19 -24.25 -21.55
CA GLN A 290 -2.05 -23.34 -22.32
C GLN A 290 -2.03 -21.91 -21.77
N VAL A 291 -1.97 -21.76 -20.44
CA VAL A 291 -1.87 -20.44 -19.78
C VAL A 291 -0.44 -19.92 -19.67
N GLY A 292 0.54 -20.56 -20.33
CA GLY A 292 1.95 -20.17 -20.28
C GLY A 292 2.61 -20.40 -18.92
N GLY A 293 2.05 -21.28 -18.09
CA GLY A 293 2.57 -21.60 -16.77
C GLY A 293 3.95 -22.28 -16.82
N ALA A 294 4.75 -22.07 -15.78
CA ALA A 294 6.07 -22.68 -15.66
C ALA A 294 5.99 -24.21 -15.69
N THR A 295 7.00 -24.86 -16.29
CA THR A 295 7.10 -26.33 -16.40
C THR A 295 7.19 -27.03 -15.05
N ARG A 296 7.66 -26.33 -14.01
CA ARG A 296 7.73 -26.79 -12.61
C ARG A 296 6.79 -26.02 -11.68
N SER A 297 5.65 -25.55 -12.22
CA SER A 297 4.63 -24.83 -11.46
C SER A 297 4.11 -25.65 -10.28
N ARG A 298 3.94 -25.03 -9.12
CA ARG A 298 3.37 -25.66 -7.93
C ARG A 298 1.87 -25.95 -8.06
N HIS A 299 1.18 -25.25 -8.96
CA HIS A 299 -0.21 -25.60 -9.30
C HIS A 299 -0.37 -27.00 -9.90
N LEU A 300 0.68 -27.56 -10.52
CA LEU A 300 0.69 -28.95 -11.01
C LEU A 300 0.73 -29.96 -9.85
N SER A 301 1.24 -29.55 -8.69
CA SER A 301 1.34 -30.38 -7.49
C SER A 301 0.15 -30.20 -6.55
N GLY A 302 -0.84 -29.37 -6.91
CA GLY A 302 -2.02 -29.09 -6.10
C GLY A 302 -1.78 -28.18 -4.89
N ASP A 303 -0.52 -27.84 -4.58
CA ASP A 303 -0.12 -27.14 -3.36
C ASP A 303 0.07 -25.63 -3.52
N ALA A 304 -0.62 -25.03 -4.49
CA ALA A 304 -0.55 -23.60 -4.78
C ALA A 304 -1.90 -22.97 -5.10
N VAL A 305 -2.06 -21.72 -4.68
CA VAL A 305 -3.28 -20.93 -4.88
C VAL A 305 -2.91 -19.51 -5.33
N ASP A 306 -3.59 -19.05 -6.37
CA ASP A 306 -3.63 -17.67 -6.83
C ASP A 306 -4.95 -17.05 -6.32
N PHE A 307 -4.89 -16.03 -5.46
CA PHE A 307 -6.06 -15.50 -4.77
C PHE A 307 -6.04 -13.98 -4.58
N VAL A 308 -7.20 -13.42 -4.22
CA VAL A 308 -7.39 -12.03 -3.83
C VAL A 308 -8.10 -11.99 -2.49
N VAL A 309 -7.64 -11.13 -1.58
CA VAL A 309 -8.33 -10.85 -0.31
C VAL A 309 -9.19 -9.61 -0.52
N GLU A 310 -10.47 -9.69 -0.20
CA GLU A 310 -11.38 -8.57 -0.41
C GLU A 310 -10.91 -7.31 0.34
N GLY A 311 -10.84 -6.19 -0.40
CA GLY A 311 -10.40 -4.90 0.14
C GLY A 311 -8.92 -4.85 0.53
N ILE A 312 -8.05 -5.73 0.00
CA ILE A 312 -6.59 -5.63 0.16
C ILE A 312 -5.92 -5.90 -1.19
N SER A 313 -5.05 -5.00 -1.65
CA SER A 313 -4.30 -5.24 -2.88
C SER A 313 -3.41 -6.48 -2.77
N PRO A 314 -3.25 -7.25 -3.86
CA PRO A 314 -2.33 -8.38 -3.92
C PRO A 314 -0.92 -8.07 -3.42
N MET A 315 -0.40 -6.89 -3.77
CA MET A 315 0.90 -6.41 -3.30
C MET A 315 0.96 -6.31 -1.77
N SER A 316 -0.09 -5.79 -1.15
CA SER A 316 -0.20 -5.65 0.30
C SER A 316 -0.39 -6.99 0.98
N VAL A 317 -1.20 -7.90 0.40
CA VAL A 317 -1.34 -9.28 0.87
C VAL A 317 0.01 -9.98 0.84
N ASN A 318 0.71 -9.96 -0.29
CA ASN A 318 2.04 -10.55 -0.45
C ASN A 318 3.03 -10.03 0.62
N ARG A 319 3.10 -8.71 0.80
CA ARG A 319 4.00 -8.12 1.80
C ARG A 319 3.67 -8.56 3.22
N ARG A 320 2.39 -8.54 3.58
CA ARG A 320 1.93 -8.92 4.93
C ARG A 320 2.16 -10.41 5.20
N LEU A 321 2.09 -11.25 4.17
CA LEU A 321 2.34 -12.69 4.28
C LEU A 321 3.81 -13.07 4.19
N ASP A 322 4.74 -12.25 3.66
CA ASP A 322 6.15 -12.67 3.46
C ASP A 322 6.80 -13.19 4.75
N SER A 323 6.72 -12.40 5.83
CA SER A 323 7.31 -12.79 7.12
C SER A 323 6.50 -13.88 7.82
N TRP A 324 5.18 -13.83 7.74
CA TRP A 324 4.30 -14.83 8.37
C TRP A 324 4.47 -16.21 7.72
N TRP A 325 4.55 -16.25 6.39
CA TRP A 325 4.77 -17.47 5.62
C TRP A 325 6.20 -17.97 5.74
N GLY A 326 7.17 -17.05 5.79
CA GLY A 326 8.57 -17.35 6.11
C GLY A 326 9.13 -18.45 5.23
N SER A 327 9.68 -19.49 5.86
CA SER A 327 10.29 -20.65 5.21
C SER A 327 9.31 -21.77 4.84
N ARG A 328 8.00 -21.63 5.10
CA ARG A 328 7.00 -22.68 4.87
C ARG A 328 6.76 -22.95 3.38
N GLY A 329 7.00 -21.96 2.51
CA GLY A 329 6.81 -22.14 1.08
C GLY A 329 7.05 -20.90 0.23
N GLY A 330 6.49 -20.92 -0.99
CA GLY A 330 6.61 -19.85 -1.96
C GLY A 330 5.54 -18.78 -1.80
N LEU A 331 5.88 -17.55 -2.19
CA LEU A 331 4.96 -16.42 -2.22
C LEU A 331 5.35 -15.49 -3.36
N ALA A 332 4.40 -15.05 -4.17
CA ALA A 332 4.64 -14.09 -5.24
C ALA A 332 3.48 -13.12 -5.42
N SER A 333 3.79 -11.96 -5.98
CA SER A 333 2.81 -10.92 -6.27
C SER A 333 2.66 -10.79 -7.79
N ALA A 334 1.42 -10.70 -8.24
CA ALA A 334 1.04 -10.03 -9.48
C ALA A 334 0.32 -8.73 -9.12
N SER A 335 0.00 -7.89 -10.10
CA SER A 335 -0.90 -6.73 -9.90
C SER A 335 -2.29 -7.16 -9.45
N SER A 336 -2.73 -8.34 -9.89
CA SER A 336 -4.13 -8.76 -9.83
C SER A 336 -4.42 -9.96 -8.94
N PHE A 337 -3.40 -10.64 -8.42
CA PHE A 337 -3.54 -11.73 -7.45
C PHE A 337 -2.24 -11.96 -6.65
N THR A 338 -2.39 -12.58 -5.48
CA THR A 338 -1.27 -13.12 -4.71
C THR A 338 -1.16 -14.61 -4.97
N HIS A 339 0.06 -15.08 -5.21
CA HIS A 339 0.38 -16.49 -5.27
C HIS A 339 0.95 -16.94 -3.92
N ILE A 340 0.46 -18.06 -3.41
CA ILE A 340 1.06 -18.78 -2.28
C ILE A 340 1.16 -20.27 -2.61
N ASP A 341 2.25 -20.91 -2.18
CA ASP A 341 2.40 -22.36 -2.28
C ASP A 341 3.13 -22.97 -1.08
N ALA A 342 2.92 -24.27 -0.87
CA ALA A 342 3.44 -25.04 0.27
C ALA A 342 4.65 -25.93 -0.08
N ARG A 343 5.55 -25.45 -0.95
CA ARG A 343 6.75 -26.19 -1.38
C ARG A 343 7.75 -26.58 -0.28
N GLY A 344 7.56 -26.11 0.95
CA GLY A 344 8.37 -26.50 2.12
C GLY A 344 9.70 -25.75 2.26
N TYR A 345 9.96 -24.73 1.44
CA TYR A 345 11.11 -23.83 1.56
C TYR A 345 10.77 -22.44 1.03
N ARG A 346 11.48 -21.42 1.51
CA ARG A 346 11.27 -20.03 1.11
C ARG A 346 11.57 -19.83 -0.38
N ALA A 347 10.60 -19.34 -1.14
CA ALA A 347 10.78 -18.84 -2.50
C ALA A 347 9.97 -17.57 -2.71
N ARG A 348 10.55 -16.54 -3.36
CA ARG A 348 9.88 -15.27 -3.65
C ARG A 348 10.16 -14.82 -5.07
N TRP A 349 9.14 -14.34 -5.76
CA TRP A 349 9.24 -13.77 -7.10
C TRP A 349 8.10 -12.79 -7.35
N SER A 350 8.15 -12.07 -8.48
CA SER A 350 7.07 -11.23 -8.98
C SER A 350 6.73 -11.65 -10.40
N TYR A 351 5.46 -11.58 -10.79
CA TYR A 351 5.01 -11.90 -12.14
C TYR A 351 5.27 -10.76 -13.14
N GLY A 352 5.51 -9.54 -12.64
CA GLY A 352 5.92 -8.39 -13.46
C GLY A 352 4.80 -7.75 -14.30
N PHE A 353 3.54 -8.08 -14.01
CA PHE A 353 2.35 -7.52 -14.64
C PHE A 353 1.23 -7.36 -13.62
#